data_AF-A0A5M5DPF7-F1
#
_entry.id   AF-A0A5M5DPF7-F1
#
_cell.length_a   1.000
_cell.length_b   1.000
_cell.length_c   1.000
_cell.angle_alpha   90.00
_cell.angle_beta   90.00
_cell.angle_gamma   90.00
#
_symmetry.space_group_name_H-M   'P 1'
#
loop_
_entity.id
_entity.type
_entity.pdbx_description
1 polymer ?
#
loop_
_entity_poly.entity_id
_entity_poly.type
_entity_poly.pdbx_seq_one_letter_code
_entity_poly.pdbx_strand_id
1 'polypeptide(L)'
;MEDIKPIDKFTLDKYVREEDDLLEYVEMLGCKCHPDYDFIRVKKEIEDRTETNETEVATEQQATEQQAAAEEEEETKYVFMGTTVTQEFKKRYNAKVLNARYTFEKYIQYKDIQNTLEALNIDREKFWYLLLFVSDYIYGSCLEGIKVKETSRVLVEKLMQQLGKNIGNSGCILSFIKPMTLTLKLQEKHRSIEIDDPISLAYIYLVYEAGKDYFSNDKPTRFDTQGIDRKGKDTEYKTILVAMFYKLLKSFFKLLPKTNTSKSAKAYSTVSLNKTLLISRLVYLTNLSKDKRYTGVDEKNSKLCPNFIKDQIKSYKDYEILRANKFYK
;
A
#
# COMPACT_ATOMS: atom_id res chain seq x y z
N MET A 1 20.35 6.95 28.46
CA MET A 1 18.94 7.37 28.48
C MET A 1 18.14 6.23 27.92
N GLU A 2 17.17 5.74 28.68
CA GLU A 2 16.14 4.85 28.13
C GLU A 2 15.39 5.63 27.04
N ASP A 3 15.20 5.00 25.88
CA ASP A 3 14.43 5.59 24.76
C ASP A 3 12.98 5.64 25.23
N ILE A 4 12.51 6.83 25.65
CA ILE A 4 11.13 7.06 26.07
C ILE A 4 10.27 6.74 24.87
N LYS A 5 9.58 5.60 24.86
CA LYS A 5 8.72 5.16 23.76
C LYS A 5 7.34 4.83 24.31
N PRO A 6 6.26 4.88 23.49
CA PRO A 6 4.90 4.79 24.04
C PRO A 6 4.63 3.47 24.76
N ILE A 7 5.18 2.35 24.26
CA ILE A 7 5.08 1.02 24.88
C ILE A 7 6.42 0.30 24.81
N ASP A 8 6.80 -0.35 25.91
CA ASP A 8 8.04 -1.15 25.95
C ASP A 8 7.93 -2.49 25.24
N LYS A 9 6.78 -3.16 25.38
CA LYS A 9 6.49 -4.50 24.87
C LYS A 9 4.98 -4.66 24.67
N PHE A 10 4.57 -5.26 23.55
CA PHE A 10 3.19 -5.65 23.26
C PHE A 10 2.80 -6.98 23.91
N THR A 11 1.53 -7.12 24.24
CA THR A 11 0.89 -8.35 24.69
C THR A 11 0.54 -9.22 23.48
N LEU A 12 0.91 -10.50 23.52
CA LEU A 12 0.69 -11.43 22.40
C LEU A 12 -0.52 -12.36 22.61
N ASP A 13 -0.89 -12.66 23.85
CA ASP A 13 -1.83 -13.74 24.18
C ASP A 13 -3.28 -13.26 24.44
N LYS A 14 -3.53 -11.95 24.37
CA LYS A 14 -4.87 -11.36 24.53
C LYS A 14 -4.99 -10.03 23.80
N TYR A 15 -6.21 -9.68 23.43
CA TYR A 15 -6.55 -8.37 22.88
C TYR A 15 -6.40 -7.29 23.97
N VAL A 16 -5.65 -6.25 23.66
CA VAL A 16 -5.43 -5.09 24.52
C VAL A 16 -5.77 -3.87 23.70
N ARG A 17 -6.91 -3.24 24.00
CA ARG A 17 -7.51 -2.19 23.18
C ARG A 17 -6.54 -1.02 22.94
N GLU A 18 -5.77 -0.67 23.95
CA GLU A 18 -4.78 0.41 23.90
C GLU A 18 -3.61 0.09 22.96
N GLU A 19 -3.16 -1.18 22.93
CA GLU A 19 -2.12 -1.63 22.01
C GLU A 19 -2.63 -1.69 20.56
N ASP A 20 -3.87 -2.09 20.40
CA ASP A 20 -4.53 -2.22 19.11
C ASP A 20 -4.80 -0.83 18.50
N ASP A 21 -5.20 0.15 19.32
CA ASP A 21 -5.30 1.56 18.94
C ASP A 21 -3.95 2.12 18.47
N LEU A 22 -2.85 1.83 19.18
CA LEU A 22 -1.51 2.24 18.78
C LEU A 22 -1.03 1.62 17.46
N LEU A 23 -1.56 0.44 17.09
CA LEU A 23 -1.20 -0.29 15.89
C LEU A 23 -2.20 -0.13 14.74
N GLU A 24 -3.24 0.69 14.90
CA GLU A 24 -4.25 0.95 13.87
C GLU A 24 -3.61 1.29 12.51
N TYR A 25 -2.59 2.16 12.50
CA TYR A 25 -1.93 2.54 11.26
C TYR A 25 -1.09 1.41 10.64
N VAL A 26 -0.48 0.57 11.48
CA VAL A 26 0.23 -0.63 11.03
C VAL A 26 -0.75 -1.59 10.38
N GLU A 27 -1.92 -1.81 11.01
CA GLU A 27 -2.96 -2.69 10.50
C GLU A 27 -3.52 -2.19 9.15
N MET A 28 -3.89 -0.90 9.07
CA MET A 28 -4.37 -0.28 7.83
C MET A 28 -3.45 -0.53 6.63
N LEU A 29 -2.12 -0.42 6.84
CA LEU A 29 -1.14 -0.67 5.79
C LEU A 29 -0.81 -2.16 5.63
N GLY A 30 -0.82 -2.92 6.72
CA GLY A 30 -0.49 -4.34 6.80
C GLY A 30 -1.39 -5.17 5.90
N CYS A 31 -2.69 -4.90 5.89
CA CYS A 31 -3.64 -5.54 4.99
C CYS A 31 -3.34 -5.36 3.48
N LYS A 32 -2.59 -4.31 3.08
CA LYS A 32 -2.09 -4.16 1.69
C LYS A 32 -0.81 -4.93 1.43
N CYS A 33 -0.01 -5.18 2.46
CA CYS A 33 1.26 -5.88 2.36
C CYS A 33 1.05 -7.39 2.36
N HIS A 34 0.03 -7.86 3.07
CA HIS A 34 -0.43 -9.23 3.07
C HIS A 34 -1.95 -9.24 3.32
N PRO A 35 -2.80 -9.44 2.30
CA PRO A 35 -4.24 -9.51 2.46
C PRO A 35 -4.67 -10.86 3.05
N ASP A 36 -3.98 -11.33 4.09
CA ASP A 36 -4.18 -12.69 4.63
C ASP A 36 -5.42 -12.86 5.50
N TYR A 37 -6.18 -11.79 5.72
CA TYR A 37 -7.53 -11.90 6.27
C TYR A 37 -8.36 -10.70 5.80
N ASP A 38 -9.24 -10.99 4.85
CA ASP A 38 -10.46 -10.28 4.45
C ASP A 38 -10.78 -8.91 5.10
N PHE A 39 -10.49 -7.84 4.35
CA PHE A 39 -11.23 -6.57 4.51
C PHE A 39 -12.74 -6.73 4.24
N ILE A 40 -13.14 -7.77 3.51
CA ILE A 40 -14.54 -8.00 3.09
C ILE A 40 -15.34 -8.75 4.15
N ARG A 41 -14.75 -9.68 4.90
CA ARG A 41 -15.43 -10.42 5.97
C ARG A 41 -15.85 -9.50 7.12
N VAL A 42 -15.03 -8.49 7.44
CA VAL A 42 -15.43 -7.44 8.39
C VAL A 42 -16.60 -6.63 7.83
N LYS A 43 -16.58 -6.29 6.53
CA LYS A 43 -17.69 -5.57 5.88
C LYS A 43 -18.99 -6.38 5.88
N LYS A 44 -18.89 -7.69 5.60
CA LYS A 44 -20.01 -8.63 5.56
C LYS A 44 -20.56 -8.98 6.95
N GLU A 45 -19.70 -9.14 7.96
CA GLU A 45 -20.14 -9.32 9.36
C GLU A 45 -20.76 -8.04 9.95
N ILE A 46 -20.45 -6.85 9.41
CA ILE A 46 -21.12 -5.59 9.75
C ILE A 46 -22.49 -5.52 9.07
N GLU A 47 -22.57 -5.82 7.76
CA GLU A 47 -23.83 -5.89 6.99
C GLU A 47 -24.81 -6.92 7.60
N ASP A 48 -24.35 -8.12 7.95
CA ASP A 48 -25.18 -9.16 8.58
C ASP A 48 -25.65 -8.75 10.00
N ARG A 49 -24.87 -7.96 10.73
CA ARG A 49 -25.25 -7.46 12.08
C ARG A 49 -26.27 -6.33 12.02
N THR A 50 -26.20 -5.47 10.99
CA THR A 50 -27.22 -4.45 10.74
C THR A 50 -28.56 -5.09 10.36
N GLU A 51 -28.56 -6.14 9.54
CA GLU A 51 -29.80 -6.87 9.19
C GLU A 51 -30.45 -7.56 10.40
N THR A 52 -29.67 -8.11 11.34
CA THR A 52 -30.22 -8.70 12.58
C THR A 52 -30.75 -7.68 13.57
N ASN A 53 -30.21 -6.47 13.61
CA ASN A 53 -30.70 -5.40 14.48
C ASN A 53 -31.96 -4.72 13.91
N GLU A 54 -32.11 -4.67 12.59
CA GLU A 54 -33.32 -4.18 11.92
C GLU A 54 -34.51 -5.13 12.06
N THR A 55 -34.27 -6.43 12.32
CA THR A 55 -35.34 -7.43 12.48
C THR A 55 -35.88 -7.55 13.91
N GLU A 56 -35.27 -6.91 14.91
CA GLU A 56 -35.74 -6.95 16.32
C GLU A 56 -36.50 -5.69 16.80
N VAL A 57 -36.68 -4.66 15.96
CA VAL A 57 -37.45 -3.46 16.33
C VAL A 57 -38.70 -3.31 15.45
N ALA A 58 -39.65 -4.22 15.64
CA ALA A 58 -40.98 -4.11 15.03
C ALA A 58 -42.08 -4.34 16.07
N THR A 59 -42.33 -3.33 16.92
CA THR A 59 -43.65 -3.10 17.50
C THR A 59 -43.90 -1.62 17.77
N GLU A 60 -44.93 -1.11 17.07
CA GLU A 60 -45.86 -0.01 17.42
C GLU A 60 -45.30 1.44 17.45
N GLN A 61 -45.47 2.18 16.34
CA GLN A 61 -46.57 3.13 16.08
C GLN A 61 -46.50 4.45 16.88
N GLN A 62 -46.08 5.56 16.25
CA GLN A 62 -46.94 6.70 15.86
C GLN A 62 -46.15 7.92 15.36
N ALA A 63 -46.47 8.28 14.12
CA ALA A 63 -46.68 9.61 13.53
C ALA A 63 -45.89 10.86 13.99
N THR A 64 -45.30 11.49 12.96
CA THR A 64 -45.28 12.92 12.59
C THR A 64 -44.25 13.88 13.21
N GLU A 65 -43.43 14.38 12.27
CA GLU A 65 -42.98 15.76 12.13
C GLU A 65 -42.01 16.33 13.16
N GLN A 66 -40.72 16.17 12.86
CA GLN A 66 -39.78 17.29 12.82
C GLN A 66 -38.60 16.94 11.90
N GLN A 67 -38.54 17.62 10.75
CA GLN A 67 -37.33 17.71 9.93
C GLN A 67 -36.26 18.46 10.72
N ALA A 68 -35.39 17.73 11.42
CA ALA A 68 -34.11 18.23 11.91
C ALA A 68 -33.21 17.04 12.28
N ALA A 69 -31.98 17.06 11.76
CA ALA A 69 -30.80 16.38 12.29
C ALA A 69 -30.88 14.85 12.48
N ALA A 70 -30.47 14.10 11.46
CA ALA A 70 -29.73 12.84 11.58
C ALA A 70 -29.31 12.38 10.17
N GLU A 71 -28.25 12.97 9.62
CA GLU A 71 -27.40 12.18 8.73
C GLU A 71 -26.66 11.24 9.67
N GLU A 72 -27.08 9.97 9.70
CA GLU A 72 -26.36 8.92 10.41
C GLU A 72 -24.93 8.90 9.88
N GLU A 73 -24.00 9.37 10.72
CA GLU A 73 -22.58 9.11 10.59
C GLU A 73 -22.42 7.59 10.62
N GLU A 74 -22.31 6.96 9.45
CA GLU A 74 -21.68 5.64 9.33
C GLU A 74 -20.20 5.80 9.71
N GLU A 75 -19.95 5.85 11.01
CA GLU A 75 -18.66 5.65 11.62
C GLU A 75 -18.22 4.25 11.20
N THR A 76 -17.37 4.17 10.17
CA THR A 76 -16.76 2.93 9.70
C THR A 76 -15.96 2.33 10.85
N LYS A 77 -16.64 1.52 11.67
CA LYS A 77 -16.08 0.89 12.86
C LYS A 77 -15.15 -0.22 12.38
N TYR A 78 -13.87 0.12 12.22
CA TYR A 78 -12.80 -0.84 11.98
C TYR A 78 -12.79 -1.84 13.14
N VAL A 79 -13.31 -3.04 12.91
CA VAL A 79 -13.16 -4.15 13.86
C VAL A 79 -11.73 -4.63 13.76
N PHE A 80 -10.90 -4.29 14.75
CA PHE A 80 -9.51 -4.71 14.84
C PHE A 80 -9.44 -6.23 15.04
N MET A 81 -9.16 -6.96 13.98
CA MET A 81 -8.92 -8.40 13.98
C MET A 81 -7.48 -8.63 13.49
N GLY A 82 -6.51 -8.22 14.31
CA GLY A 82 -5.11 -8.03 13.90
C GLY A 82 -4.58 -9.05 12.88
N THR A 83 -4.11 -8.55 11.74
CA THR A 83 -3.50 -9.32 10.67
C THR A 83 -2.31 -10.17 11.15
N THR A 84 -1.99 -11.24 10.39
CA THR A 84 -0.73 -11.98 10.54
C THR A 84 0.48 -11.05 10.52
N VAL A 85 0.43 -9.99 9.72
CA VAL A 85 1.43 -8.92 9.63
C VAL A 85 1.61 -8.18 10.95
N THR A 86 0.52 -7.71 11.55
CA THR A 86 0.57 -6.98 12.83
C THR A 86 1.04 -7.86 13.97
N GLN A 87 0.64 -9.14 13.99
CA GLN A 87 1.14 -10.11 14.97
C GLN A 87 2.65 -10.34 14.84
N GLU A 88 3.14 -10.49 13.61
CA GLU A 88 4.56 -10.67 13.36
C GLU A 88 5.36 -9.41 13.69
N PHE A 89 4.81 -8.22 13.45
CA PHE A 89 5.37 -6.95 13.92
C PHE A 89 5.49 -6.92 15.45
N LYS A 90 4.43 -7.25 16.20
CA LYS A 90 4.45 -7.31 17.68
C LYS A 90 5.57 -8.23 18.17
N LYS A 91 5.68 -9.45 17.62
CA LYS A 91 6.75 -10.41 17.99
C LYS A 91 8.15 -9.85 17.75
N ARG A 92 8.40 -9.29 16.57
CA ARG A 92 9.71 -8.74 16.20
C ARG A 92 10.06 -7.49 17.01
N TYR A 93 9.08 -6.65 17.29
CA TYR A 93 9.22 -5.50 18.19
C TYR A 93 9.64 -5.95 19.59
N ASN A 94 8.92 -6.91 20.17
CA ASN A 94 9.18 -7.45 21.50
C ASN A 94 10.55 -8.13 21.62
N ALA A 95 11.00 -8.79 20.55
CA ALA A 95 12.32 -9.41 20.47
C ALA A 95 13.45 -8.39 20.20
N LYS A 96 13.14 -7.11 19.98
CA LYS A 96 14.11 -6.05 19.65
C LYS A 96 14.94 -6.35 18.39
N VAL A 97 14.33 -7.00 17.39
CA VAL A 97 14.97 -7.40 16.12
C VAL A 97 14.51 -6.58 14.91
N LEU A 98 13.82 -5.47 15.13
CA LEU A 98 13.37 -4.59 14.05
C LEU A 98 14.56 -3.87 13.39
N ASN A 99 14.50 -3.74 12.06
CA ASN A 99 15.50 -3.06 11.25
C ASN A 99 15.25 -1.55 11.14
N ALA A 100 15.11 -0.88 12.28
CA ALA A 100 14.97 0.57 12.38
C ALA A 100 16.15 1.15 13.19
N ARG A 101 16.95 2.01 12.56
CA ARG A 101 18.16 2.60 13.16
C ARG A 101 17.97 4.07 13.58
N TYR A 102 16.82 4.37 14.16
CA TYR A 102 16.43 5.69 14.66
C TYR A 102 15.60 5.51 15.93
N THR A 103 15.57 6.53 16.79
CA THR A 103 14.95 6.48 18.13
C THR A 103 13.69 7.31 18.17
N PHE A 104 12.82 7.03 19.14
CA PHE A 104 11.61 7.82 19.34
C PHE A 104 11.97 9.27 19.69
N GLU A 105 13.00 9.46 20.50
CA GLU A 105 13.52 10.78 20.86
C GLU A 105 13.84 11.63 19.61
N LYS A 106 14.61 11.08 18.65
CA LYS A 106 14.95 11.81 17.41
C LYS A 106 13.72 12.12 16.56
N TYR A 107 12.76 11.21 16.54
CA TYR A 107 11.51 11.39 15.83
C TYR A 107 10.70 12.56 16.41
N ILE A 108 10.52 12.59 17.73
CA ILE A 108 9.77 13.66 18.42
C ILE A 108 10.49 15.02 18.35
N GLN A 109 11.82 15.03 18.43
CA GLN A 109 12.59 16.28 18.34
C GLN A 109 12.58 16.90 16.93
N TYR A 110 12.20 16.14 15.89
CA TYR A 110 12.14 16.64 14.52
C TYR A 110 10.88 17.51 14.30
N LYS A 111 10.94 18.78 14.73
CA LYS A 111 9.84 19.77 14.69
C LYS A 111 9.10 19.81 13.36
N ASP A 112 9.85 19.85 12.27
CA ASP A 112 9.33 19.90 10.90
C ASP A 112 8.46 18.68 10.51
N ILE A 113 8.75 17.50 11.08
CA ILE A 113 7.94 16.29 10.89
C ILE A 113 6.71 16.37 11.80
N GLN A 114 6.90 16.70 13.08
CA GLN A 114 5.82 16.78 14.06
C GLN A 114 4.75 17.81 13.67
N ASN A 115 5.18 19.00 13.24
CA ASN A 115 4.27 20.04 12.78
C ASN A 115 3.44 19.56 11.58
N THR A 116 4.04 18.87 10.61
CA THR A 116 3.31 18.35 9.45
C THR A 116 2.36 17.22 9.83
N LEU A 117 2.71 16.34 10.78
CA LEU A 117 1.81 15.29 11.27
C LEU A 117 0.58 15.90 11.96
N GLU A 118 0.79 16.87 12.86
CA GLU A 118 -0.28 17.60 13.54
C GLU A 118 -1.19 18.31 12.54
N ALA A 119 -0.62 19.02 11.56
CA ALA A 119 -1.39 19.74 10.54
C ALA A 119 -2.18 18.79 9.60
N LEU A 120 -1.72 17.54 9.45
CA LEU A 120 -2.43 16.49 8.71
C LEU A 120 -3.41 15.69 9.58
N ASN A 121 -3.55 16.03 10.86
CA ASN A 121 -4.36 15.30 11.84
C ASN A 121 -3.96 13.82 11.94
N ILE A 122 -2.64 13.56 11.94
CA ILE A 122 -2.08 12.21 12.05
C ILE A 122 -1.53 12.04 13.46
N ASP A 123 -1.97 10.98 14.15
CA ASP A 123 -1.48 10.66 15.47
C ASP A 123 0.01 10.28 15.42
N ARG A 124 0.83 11.03 16.17
CA ARG A 124 2.29 10.86 16.16
C ARG A 124 2.76 9.55 16.78
N GLU A 125 2.03 8.97 17.72
CA GLU A 125 2.40 7.72 18.39
C GLU A 125 2.03 6.52 17.51
N LYS A 126 0.82 6.53 16.94
CA LYS A 126 0.42 5.53 15.93
C LYS A 126 1.34 5.57 14.71
N PHE A 127 1.70 6.78 14.25
CA PHE A 127 2.60 6.97 13.12
C PHE A 127 4.03 6.50 13.39
N TRP A 128 4.49 6.57 14.64
CA TRP A 128 5.79 6.03 15.03
C TRP A 128 5.86 4.51 14.77
N TYR A 129 4.85 3.75 15.21
CA TYR A 129 4.81 2.31 14.96
C TYR A 129 4.67 1.96 13.48
N LEU A 130 3.88 2.73 12.73
CA LEU A 130 3.84 2.63 11.27
C LEU A 130 5.23 2.81 10.65
N LEU A 131 5.98 3.82 11.10
CA LEU A 131 7.31 4.11 10.55
C LEU A 131 8.29 2.96 10.82
N LEU A 132 8.26 2.40 12.04
CA LEU A 132 9.04 1.22 12.42
C LEU A 132 8.69 0.02 11.55
N PHE A 133 7.39 -0.26 11.39
CA PHE A 133 6.88 -1.33 10.54
C PHE A 133 7.36 -1.17 9.09
N VAL A 134 7.16 0.00 8.49
CA VAL A 134 7.57 0.28 7.10
C VAL A 134 9.07 0.08 6.92
N SER A 135 9.89 0.52 7.90
CA SER A 135 11.34 0.37 7.85
C SER A 135 11.77 -1.10 7.89
N ASP A 136 11.21 -1.87 8.81
CA ASP A 136 11.50 -3.29 8.94
C ASP A 136 10.96 -4.11 7.76
N TYR A 137 9.78 -3.77 7.26
CA TYR A 137 9.17 -4.39 6.08
C TYR A 137 10.06 -4.21 4.84
N ILE A 138 10.50 -2.98 4.55
CA ILE A 138 11.37 -2.73 3.38
C ILE A 138 12.70 -3.45 3.52
N TYR A 139 13.24 -3.55 4.74
CA TYR A 139 14.45 -4.33 4.97
C TYR A 139 14.23 -5.82 4.63
N GLY A 140 13.14 -6.40 5.16
CA GLY A 140 12.74 -7.78 4.93
C GLY A 140 12.36 -8.09 3.47
N SER A 141 11.95 -7.10 2.69
CA SER A 141 11.67 -7.24 1.26
C SER A 141 12.91 -6.98 0.41
N CYS A 142 13.52 -5.80 0.51
CA CYS A 142 14.56 -5.35 -0.42
C CYS A 142 15.97 -5.87 -0.11
N LEU A 143 16.28 -6.16 1.17
CA LEU A 143 17.63 -6.55 1.59
C LEU A 143 17.74 -8.01 2.00
N GLU A 144 16.72 -8.58 2.63
CA GLU A 144 16.72 -10.00 2.99
C GLU A 144 15.64 -10.83 2.28
N GLY A 145 14.80 -10.18 1.47
CA GLY A 145 13.69 -10.84 0.79
C GLY A 145 14.15 -11.68 -0.38
N ILE A 146 13.34 -12.67 -0.74
CA ILE A 146 13.66 -13.61 -1.83
C ILE A 146 13.11 -13.03 -3.13
N LYS A 147 13.95 -12.96 -4.17
CA LYS A 147 13.51 -12.54 -5.50
C LYS A 147 12.57 -13.58 -6.08
N VAL A 148 11.42 -13.11 -6.55
CA VAL A 148 10.37 -13.95 -7.13
C VAL A 148 10.11 -13.53 -8.57
N LYS A 149 9.46 -14.43 -9.31
CA LYS A 149 8.95 -14.16 -10.65
C LYS A 149 7.57 -13.53 -10.54
N GLU A 150 7.18 -12.85 -11.62
CA GLU A 150 5.78 -12.49 -11.83
C GLU A 150 4.91 -13.74 -11.80
N THR A 151 3.69 -13.59 -11.29
CA THR A 151 2.71 -14.67 -11.29
C THR A 151 2.22 -14.93 -12.70
N SER A 152 1.72 -16.15 -12.95
CA SER A 152 1.12 -16.49 -14.25
C SER A 152 -0.02 -15.54 -14.60
N ARG A 153 -0.83 -15.14 -13.61
CA ARG A 153 -1.90 -14.16 -13.78
C ARG A 153 -1.37 -12.81 -14.29
N VAL A 154 -0.37 -12.23 -13.61
CA VAL A 154 0.19 -10.92 -13.99
C VAL A 154 0.80 -10.94 -15.39
N LEU A 155 1.45 -12.05 -15.79
CA LEU A 155 1.99 -12.21 -17.14
C LEU A 155 0.89 -12.17 -18.21
N VAL A 156 -0.22 -12.88 -17.99
CA VAL A 156 -1.38 -12.86 -18.90
C VAL A 156 -2.04 -11.49 -18.92
N GLU A 157 -2.27 -10.87 -17.75
CA GLU A 157 -2.82 -9.52 -17.66
C GLU A 157 -1.99 -8.48 -18.42
N LYS A 158 -0.65 -8.55 -18.32
CA LYS A 158 0.25 -7.67 -19.10
C LYS A 158 0.10 -7.89 -20.60
N LEU A 159 0.03 -9.14 -21.06
CA LEU A 159 -0.24 -9.46 -22.46
C LEU A 159 -1.58 -8.87 -22.91
N MET A 160 -2.66 -9.15 -22.16
CA MET A 160 -4.01 -8.68 -22.50
C MET A 160 -4.12 -7.16 -22.46
N GLN A 161 -3.43 -6.48 -21.53
CA GLN A 161 -3.39 -5.03 -21.48
C GLN A 161 -2.69 -4.43 -22.72
N GLN A 162 -1.64 -5.07 -23.23
CA GLN A 162 -0.99 -4.64 -24.48
C GLN A 162 -1.91 -4.85 -25.69
N LEU A 163 -2.61 -5.99 -25.76
CA LEU A 163 -3.59 -6.27 -26.81
C LEU A 163 -4.73 -5.24 -26.78
N GLY A 164 -5.39 -5.08 -25.64
CA GLY A 164 -6.53 -4.18 -25.47
C GLY A 164 -6.21 -2.71 -25.79
N LYS A 165 -5.01 -2.23 -25.43
CA LYS A 165 -4.56 -0.86 -25.76
C LYS A 165 -4.33 -0.63 -27.25
N ASN A 166 -4.11 -1.69 -28.03
CA ASN A 166 -3.77 -1.59 -29.44
C ASN A 166 -4.93 -1.94 -30.38
N ILE A 167 -6.06 -2.44 -29.86
CA ILE A 167 -7.27 -2.66 -30.64
C ILE A 167 -7.95 -1.30 -30.86
N GLY A 168 -8.05 -0.89 -32.12
CA GLY A 168 -8.73 0.33 -32.54
C GLY A 168 -10.23 0.11 -32.66
N ASN A 169 -11.02 1.08 -32.17
CA ASN A 169 -12.48 1.03 -32.21
C ASN A 169 -13.07 2.02 -33.23
N SER A 170 -12.41 2.19 -34.38
CA SER A 170 -12.89 3.06 -35.45
C SER A 170 -13.82 2.30 -36.40
N GLY A 171 -15.11 2.24 -36.06
CA GLY A 171 -16.18 1.67 -36.91
C GLY A 171 -16.42 0.16 -36.75
N CYS A 172 -17.12 -0.44 -37.71
CA CYS A 172 -17.55 -1.86 -37.70
C CYS A 172 -16.42 -2.89 -37.94
N ILE A 173 -15.18 -2.44 -38.18
CA ILE A 173 -14.05 -3.32 -38.52
C ILE A 173 -13.00 -3.25 -37.40
N LEU A 174 -12.75 -4.39 -36.76
CA LEU A 174 -11.66 -4.55 -35.81
C LEU A 174 -10.31 -4.33 -36.54
N SER A 175 -9.53 -3.38 -36.05
CA SER A 175 -8.24 -2.99 -36.61
C SER A 175 -7.24 -2.70 -35.50
N PHE A 176 -5.95 -2.66 -35.82
CA PHE A 176 -4.95 -2.19 -34.87
C PHE A 176 -4.69 -0.69 -34.99
N ILE A 177 -4.43 -0.05 -33.85
CA ILE A 177 -3.88 1.32 -33.80
C ILE A 177 -2.46 1.33 -34.38
N LYS A 178 -1.67 0.29 -34.08
CA LYS A 178 -0.33 0.07 -34.63
C LYS A 178 -0.12 -1.40 -35.01
N PRO A 179 0.66 -1.71 -36.06
CA PRO A 179 1.00 -3.10 -36.39
C PRO A 179 1.54 -3.85 -35.17
N MET A 180 1.05 -5.09 -34.96
CA MET A 180 1.39 -5.93 -33.82
C MET A 180 1.38 -7.39 -34.25
N THR A 181 2.37 -8.15 -33.78
CA THR A 181 2.49 -9.58 -34.05
C THR A 181 2.73 -10.31 -32.73
N LEU A 182 1.96 -11.37 -32.48
CA LEU A 182 2.19 -12.31 -31.38
C LEU A 182 2.95 -13.53 -31.94
N THR A 183 4.14 -13.79 -31.41
CA THR A 183 4.96 -14.94 -31.81
C THR A 183 5.06 -15.95 -30.68
N LEU A 184 4.60 -17.18 -30.91
CA LEU A 184 4.79 -18.32 -30.00
C LEU A 184 5.95 -19.20 -30.50
N LYS A 185 6.97 -19.36 -29.66
CA LYS A 185 8.15 -20.20 -29.95
C LYS A 185 8.14 -21.45 -29.08
N LEU A 186 8.28 -22.62 -29.71
CA LEU A 186 8.44 -23.90 -29.03
C LEU A 186 9.91 -24.33 -29.17
N GLN A 187 10.61 -24.61 -28.06
CA GLN A 187 12.07 -24.81 -28.06
C GLN A 187 12.55 -25.93 -28.99
N GLU A 188 11.73 -26.95 -29.20
CA GLU A 188 12.05 -28.13 -30.03
C GLU A 188 11.59 -27.99 -31.49
N LYS A 189 10.87 -26.92 -31.85
CA LYS A 189 10.39 -26.70 -33.22
C LYS A 189 11.10 -25.52 -33.87
N HIS A 190 11.57 -25.72 -35.10
CA HIS A 190 12.20 -24.67 -35.89
C HIS A 190 11.23 -23.56 -36.35
N ARG A 191 9.92 -23.80 -36.35
CA ARG A 191 8.91 -22.83 -36.81
C ARG A 191 8.13 -22.26 -35.63
N SER A 192 8.07 -20.93 -35.55
CA SER A 192 7.16 -20.17 -34.70
C SER A 192 5.74 -20.19 -35.26
N ILE A 193 4.75 -20.03 -34.37
CA ILE A 193 3.40 -19.60 -34.76
C ILE A 193 3.38 -18.08 -34.62
N GLU A 194 2.94 -17.39 -35.67
CA GLU A 194 2.84 -15.94 -35.71
C GLU A 194 1.39 -15.56 -36.00
N ILE A 195 0.85 -14.65 -35.18
CA ILE A 195 -0.49 -14.09 -35.34
C ILE A 195 -0.32 -12.58 -35.45
N ASP A 196 -0.58 -12.05 -36.63
CA ASP A 196 -0.46 -10.62 -36.96
C ASP A 196 -1.78 -10.00 -37.43
N ASP A 197 -2.85 -10.80 -37.54
CA ASP A 197 -4.15 -10.30 -37.97
C ASP A 197 -4.94 -9.68 -36.78
N PRO A 198 -5.61 -8.53 -36.99
CA PRO A 198 -6.35 -7.85 -35.93
C PRO A 198 -7.50 -8.63 -35.32
N ILE A 199 -8.16 -9.49 -36.11
CA ILE A 199 -9.36 -10.20 -35.67
C ILE A 199 -8.98 -11.30 -34.69
N SER A 200 -7.93 -12.09 -34.97
CA SER A 200 -7.45 -13.16 -34.08
C SER A 200 -6.95 -12.61 -32.75
N LEU A 201 -6.16 -11.53 -32.75
CA LEU A 201 -5.69 -10.93 -31.50
C LEU A 201 -6.83 -10.27 -30.70
N ALA A 202 -7.81 -9.66 -31.38
CA ALA A 202 -9.02 -9.17 -30.73
C ALA A 202 -9.86 -10.32 -30.15
N TYR A 203 -9.97 -11.45 -30.86
CA TYR A 203 -10.68 -12.63 -30.37
C TYR A 203 -10.08 -13.16 -29.08
N ILE A 204 -8.74 -13.29 -29.01
CA ILE A 204 -8.04 -13.70 -27.78
C ILE A 204 -8.35 -12.74 -26.62
N TYR A 205 -8.26 -11.44 -26.87
CA TYR A 205 -8.55 -10.41 -25.87
C TYR A 205 -10.01 -10.47 -25.39
N LEU A 206 -10.98 -10.59 -26.31
CA LEU A 206 -12.41 -10.64 -25.97
C LEU A 206 -12.77 -11.91 -25.19
N VAL A 207 -12.19 -13.07 -25.54
CA VAL A 207 -12.36 -14.31 -24.77
C VAL A 207 -11.81 -14.15 -23.35
N TYR A 208 -10.64 -13.51 -23.21
CA TYR A 208 -10.09 -13.20 -21.89
C TYR A 208 -11.02 -12.26 -21.10
N GLU A 209 -11.48 -11.16 -21.70
CA GLU A 209 -12.37 -10.21 -21.04
C GLU A 209 -13.70 -10.85 -20.60
N ALA A 210 -14.25 -11.77 -21.39
CA ALA A 210 -15.46 -12.52 -21.03
C ALA A 210 -15.22 -13.54 -19.89
N GLY A 211 -14.00 -14.05 -19.77
CA GLY A 211 -13.65 -15.14 -18.84
C GLY A 211 -12.93 -14.72 -17.56
N LYS A 212 -12.29 -13.54 -17.53
CA LYS A 212 -11.37 -13.17 -16.44
C LYS A 212 -12.02 -13.17 -15.06
N ASP A 213 -13.29 -12.75 -14.98
CA ASP A 213 -14.00 -12.63 -13.71
C ASP A 213 -14.28 -14.00 -13.07
N TYR A 214 -14.39 -15.07 -13.87
CA TYR A 214 -14.50 -16.44 -13.35
C TYR A 214 -13.25 -16.89 -12.58
N PHE A 215 -12.09 -16.30 -12.88
CA PHE A 215 -10.85 -16.60 -12.20
C PHE A 215 -10.53 -15.61 -11.09
N SER A 216 -11.22 -14.46 -11.05
CA SER A 216 -11.16 -13.46 -9.99
C SER A 216 -11.90 -13.95 -8.74
N ASN A 217 -11.33 -14.96 -8.09
CA ASN A 217 -11.83 -15.48 -6.82
C ASN A 217 -11.24 -14.70 -5.65
N ASP A 218 -11.97 -14.64 -4.54
CA ASP A 218 -11.52 -14.02 -3.28
C ASP A 218 -10.31 -14.72 -2.66
N LYS A 219 -9.95 -15.92 -3.16
CA LYS A 219 -8.80 -16.69 -2.67
C LYS A 219 -7.72 -16.82 -3.74
N PRO A 220 -6.43 -16.72 -3.34
CA PRO A 220 -5.32 -16.98 -4.25
C PRO A 220 -5.44 -18.35 -4.91
N THR A 221 -5.23 -18.38 -6.22
CA THR A 221 -5.25 -19.60 -7.03
C THR A 221 -3.83 -20.06 -7.37
N ARG A 222 -3.71 -21.20 -8.06
CA ARG A 222 -2.41 -21.63 -8.61
C ARG A 222 -1.82 -20.61 -9.58
N PHE A 223 -2.63 -19.73 -10.19
CA PHE A 223 -2.15 -18.68 -11.08
C PHE A 223 -1.50 -17.51 -10.34
N ASP A 224 -1.73 -17.39 -9.03
CA ASP A 224 -1.20 -16.36 -8.14
C ASP A 224 0.07 -16.81 -7.40
N THR A 225 0.45 -18.08 -7.56
CA THR A 225 1.65 -18.62 -6.92
C THR A 225 2.89 -18.02 -7.56
N GLN A 226 3.72 -17.36 -6.74
CA GLN A 226 5.00 -16.82 -7.18
C GLN A 226 6.09 -17.90 -7.14
N GLY A 227 6.81 -18.06 -8.25
CA GLY A 227 8.00 -18.90 -8.31
C GLY A 227 9.25 -18.15 -7.86
N ILE A 228 10.16 -18.82 -7.17
CA ILE A 228 11.47 -18.24 -6.82
C ILE A 228 12.28 -17.96 -8.10
N ASP A 229 12.85 -16.77 -8.20
CA ASP A 229 13.80 -16.41 -9.24
C ASP A 229 15.24 -16.64 -8.75
N ARG A 230 15.74 -17.86 -8.95
CA ARG A 230 17.10 -18.28 -8.56
C ARG A 230 18.23 -17.53 -9.29
N LYS A 231 17.92 -16.78 -10.36
CA LYS A 231 18.90 -15.95 -11.09
C LYS A 231 18.87 -14.48 -10.66
N GLY A 232 17.94 -14.14 -9.76
CA GLY A 232 17.79 -12.80 -9.22
C GLY A 232 18.98 -12.36 -8.38
N LYS A 233 19.23 -11.05 -8.30
CA LYS A 233 20.16 -10.51 -7.30
C LYS A 233 19.61 -10.72 -5.90
N ASP A 234 20.47 -10.92 -4.91
CA ASP A 234 20.06 -11.14 -3.52
C ASP A 234 19.53 -9.88 -2.82
N THR A 235 19.89 -8.68 -3.29
CA THR A 235 19.48 -7.40 -2.68
C THR A 235 19.14 -6.33 -3.72
N GLU A 236 18.25 -5.41 -3.37
CA GLU A 236 17.93 -4.23 -4.18
C GLU A 236 18.84 -3.03 -3.90
N TYR A 237 18.92 -2.12 -4.87
CA TYR A 237 19.63 -0.84 -4.72
C TYR A 237 18.96 0.08 -3.71
N LYS A 238 19.75 0.93 -3.02
CA LYS A 238 19.25 1.90 -2.03
C LYS A 238 18.13 2.81 -2.56
N THR A 239 18.18 3.19 -3.82
CA THR A 239 17.13 4.00 -4.47
C THR A 239 15.79 3.26 -4.58
N ILE A 240 15.82 1.93 -4.72
CA ILE A 240 14.62 1.08 -4.73
C ILE A 240 14.03 1.00 -3.32
N LEU A 241 14.86 0.93 -2.27
CA LEU A 241 14.38 1.01 -0.88
C LEU A 241 13.64 2.34 -0.65
N VAL A 242 14.20 3.47 -1.09
CA VAL A 242 13.54 4.78 -1.00
C VAL A 242 12.24 4.82 -1.82
N ALA A 243 12.23 4.24 -3.02
CA ALA A 243 11.02 4.16 -3.84
C ALA A 243 9.92 3.32 -3.16
N MET A 244 10.28 2.19 -2.54
CA MET A 244 9.35 1.36 -1.78
C MET A 244 8.82 2.09 -0.54
N PHE A 245 9.70 2.75 0.21
CA PHE A 245 9.35 3.59 1.35
C PHE A 245 8.32 4.65 0.98
N TYR A 246 8.58 5.35 -0.14
CA TYR A 246 7.65 6.33 -0.67
C TYR A 246 6.31 5.71 -1.08
N LYS A 247 6.32 4.56 -1.77
CA LYS A 247 5.09 3.88 -2.23
C LYS A 247 4.21 3.42 -1.05
N LEU A 248 4.81 2.89 0.02
CA LEU A 248 4.10 2.41 1.21
C LEU A 248 3.47 3.56 1.99
N LEU A 249 4.24 4.58 2.35
CA LEU A 249 3.71 5.75 3.05
C LEU A 249 2.68 6.53 2.21
N LYS A 250 2.91 6.65 0.89
CA LYS A 250 1.92 7.26 -0.01
C LYS A 250 0.62 6.46 -0.04
N SER A 251 0.69 5.14 0.05
CA SER A 251 -0.50 4.28 0.13
C SER A 251 -1.23 4.45 1.46
N PHE A 252 -0.51 4.53 2.58
CA PHE A 252 -1.09 4.86 3.88
C PHE A 252 -1.86 6.19 3.85
N PHE A 253 -1.26 7.26 3.32
CA PHE A 253 -1.93 8.56 3.24
C PHE A 253 -3.19 8.60 2.35
N LYS A 254 -3.40 7.59 1.50
CA LYS A 254 -4.63 7.40 0.72
C LYS A 254 -5.70 6.62 1.48
N LEU A 255 -5.30 5.82 2.48
CA LEU A 255 -6.19 5.04 3.33
C LEU A 255 -6.75 5.86 4.50
N LEU A 256 -6.09 6.95 4.87
CA LEU A 256 -6.61 7.87 5.88
C LEU A 256 -8.02 8.37 5.49
N PRO A 257 -8.98 8.39 6.44
CA PRO A 257 -10.33 8.90 6.21
C PRO A 257 -10.33 10.28 5.58
N LYS A 258 -11.26 10.52 4.64
CA LYS A 258 -11.42 11.81 3.96
C LYS A 258 -11.87 12.94 4.90
N THR A 259 -12.43 12.60 6.07
CA THR A 259 -12.77 13.55 7.15
C THR A 259 -11.54 14.22 7.77
N ASN A 260 -10.34 13.69 7.52
CA ASN A 260 -9.07 14.42 7.65
C ASN A 260 -8.88 15.47 6.54
N THR A 261 -9.98 16.09 6.08
CA THR A 261 -9.90 17.40 5.45
C THR A 261 -9.32 18.30 6.52
N SER A 262 -8.02 18.55 6.40
CA SER A 262 -7.33 19.65 7.07
C SER A 262 -8.31 20.81 7.11
N LYS A 263 -8.77 21.19 8.31
CA LYS A 263 -9.46 22.48 8.51
C LYS A 263 -8.65 23.47 7.68
N SER A 264 -9.30 24.15 6.73
CA SER A 264 -8.63 25.09 5.83
C SER A 264 -7.63 25.86 6.66
N ALA A 265 -6.33 25.71 6.34
CA ALA A 265 -5.27 26.25 7.16
C ALA A 265 -5.65 27.69 7.51
N LYS A 266 -5.71 28.03 8.81
CA LYS A 266 -5.82 29.44 9.21
C LYS A 266 -4.75 30.15 8.39
N ALA A 267 -5.11 31.26 7.74
CA ALA A 267 -4.36 31.93 6.67
C ALA A 267 -2.90 32.37 7.01
N TYR A 268 -2.34 31.90 8.13
CA TYR A 268 -1.06 32.23 8.72
C TYR A 268 -0.25 31.02 9.25
N SER A 269 -0.60 29.75 8.96
CA SER A 269 0.27 28.64 9.40
C SER A 269 1.48 28.44 8.49
N THR A 270 2.69 28.65 9.02
CA THR A 270 3.99 28.38 8.38
C THR A 270 4.27 26.88 8.13
N VAL A 271 3.30 26.00 8.39
CA VAL A 271 3.46 24.55 8.42
C VAL A 271 3.05 23.91 7.10
N SER A 272 3.94 23.10 6.52
CA SER A 272 3.71 22.45 5.22
C SER A 272 2.77 21.25 5.36
N LEU A 273 1.66 21.26 4.58
CA LEU A 273 0.75 20.11 4.39
C LEU A 273 1.25 19.12 3.32
N ASN A 274 2.49 19.27 2.85
CA ASN A 274 3.00 18.50 1.72
C ASN A 274 3.42 17.08 2.17
N LYS A 275 2.53 16.11 1.97
CA LYS A 275 2.77 14.67 2.20
C LYS A 275 4.05 14.14 1.51
N THR A 276 4.41 14.65 0.32
CA THR A 276 5.66 14.25 -0.35
C THR A 276 6.89 14.75 0.42
N LEU A 277 6.86 16.00 0.87
CA LEU A 277 7.94 16.57 1.67
C LEU A 277 8.08 15.87 3.03
N LEU A 278 6.96 15.50 3.65
CA LEU A 278 6.98 14.66 4.86
C LEU A 278 7.71 13.34 4.61
N ILE A 279 7.34 12.59 3.57
CA ILE A 279 8.03 11.34 3.21
C ILE A 279 9.52 11.60 2.95
N SER A 280 9.85 12.69 2.25
CA SER A 280 11.23 13.09 1.99
C SER A 280 12.01 13.27 3.29
N ARG A 281 11.47 14.02 4.26
CA ARG A 281 12.12 14.23 5.57
C ARG A 281 12.25 12.92 6.35
N LEU A 282 11.26 12.03 6.25
CA LEU A 282 11.31 10.71 6.87
C LEU A 282 12.41 9.81 6.28
N VAL A 283 12.73 9.92 4.98
CA VAL A 283 13.88 9.20 4.38
C VAL A 283 15.20 9.61 5.04
N TYR A 284 15.34 10.90 5.40
CA TYR A 284 16.50 11.41 6.12
C TYR A 284 16.50 10.96 7.59
N LEU A 285 15.38 11.12 8.30
CA LEU A 285 15.23 10.69 9.70
C LEU A 285 15.57 9.19 9.87
N THR A 286 15.04 8.35 8.99
CA THR A 286 15.21 6.90 9.02
C THR A 286 16.59 6.42 8.55
N ASN A 287 17.42 7.35 8.05
CA ASN A 287 18.75 7.08 7.51
C ASN A 287 18.75 6.11 6.30
N LEU A 288 17.64 6.04 5.57
CA LEU A 288 17.58 5.38 4.25
C LEU A 288 18.48 6.11 3.25
N SER A 289 18.60 7.44 3.39
CA SER A 289 19.61 8.25 2.72
C SER A 289 20.15 9.32 3.67
N LYS A 290 21.45 9.61 3.53
CA LYS A 290 22.14 10.70 4.25
C LYS A 290 22.15 12.02 3.47
N ASP A 291 21.54 12.06 2.30
CA ASP A 291 21.50 13.26 1.46
C ASP A 291 20.59 14.30 2.10
N LYS A 292 21.18 15.42 2.53
CA LYS A 292 20.45 16.50 3.22
C LYS A 292 19.35 17.13 2.39
N ARG A 293 19.36 17.01 1.06
CA ARG A 293 18.27 17.50 0.20
C ARG A 293 16.92 16.86 0.54
N TYR A 294 16.92 15.67 1.15
CA TYR A 294 15.71 15.04 1.67
C TYR A 294 15.00 15.87 2.76
N THR A 295 15.71 16.77 3.46
CA THR A 295 15.12 17.70 4.45
C THR A 295 14.21 18.76 3.82
N GLY A 296 14.30 18.96 2.50
CA GLY A 296 13.55 19.97 1.75
C GLY A 296 14.35 21.22 1.40
N VAL A 297 15.62 21.29 1.82
CA VAL A 297 16.53 22.42 1.52
C VAL A 297 17.80 21.88 0.86
N ASP A 298 18.18 22.50 -0.25
CA ASP A 298 19.50 22.32 -0.86
C ASP A 298 20.44 23.37 -0.26
N GLU A 299 21.24 22.97 0.73
CA GLU A 299 22.20 23.84 1.44
C GLU A 299 23.21 24.49 0.48
N LYS A 300 23.55 23.85 -0.65
CA LYS A 300 24.54 24.38 -1.60
C LYS A 300 24.03 25.58 -2.38
N ASN A 301 22.73 25.60 -2.65
CA ASN A 301 22.08 26.61 -3.50
C ASN A 301 21.10 27.49 -2.71
N SER A 302 21.03 27.31 -1.38
CA SER A 302 20.02 27.92 -0.50
C SER A 302 18.60 27.84 -1.06
N LYS A 303 18.29 26.74 -1.77
CA LYS A 303 17.06 26.58 -2.54
C LYS A 303 16.17 25.51 -1.91
N LEU A 304 14.88 25.82 -1.78
CA LEU A 304 13.88 24.82 -1.43
C LEU A 304 13.82 23.73 -2.51
N CYS A 305 13.98 22.47 -2.10
CA CYS A 305 13.92 21.30 -2.98
C CYS A 305 12.83 20.28 -2.54
N PRO A 306 11.57 20.72 -2.35
CA PRO A 306 10.51 19.87 -1.77
C PRO A 306 10.11 18.66 -2.63
N ASN A 307 10.57 18.61 -3.89
CA ASN A 307 10.31 17.52 -4.82
C ASN A 307 11.52 16.63 -5.09
N PHE A 308 12.64 16.78 -4.35
CA PHE A 308 13.85 15.99 -4.58
C PHE A 308 13.60 14.48 -4.61
N ILE A 309 12.79 13.97 -3.67
CA ILE A 309 12.40 12.56 -3.64
C ILE A 309 11.65 12.12 -4.91
N LYS A 310 10.83 12.99 -5.51
CA LYS A 310 10.08 12.66 -6.74
C LYS A 310 11.03 12.46 -7.91
N ASP A 311 12.07 13.28 -8.02
CA ASP A 311 13.07 13.16 -9.08
C ASP A 311 13.87 11.86 -8.93
N GLN A 312 14.22 11.49 -7.70
CA GLN A 312 14.93 10.24 -7.39
C GLN A 312 14.12 8.98 -7.74
N ILE A 313 12.81 8.99 -7.44
CA ILE A 313 11.95 7.81 -7.65
C ILE A 313 11.30 7.78 -9.03
N LYS A 314 11.46 8.83 -9.86
CA LYS A 314 10.81 8.93 -11.18
C LYS A 314 11.18 7.77 -12.09
N SER A 315 12.44 7.34 -12.07
CA SER A 315 12.93 6.17 -12.83
C SER A 315 12.36 4.84 -12.35
N TYR A 316 11.75 4.80 -11.15
CA TYR A 316 11.18 3.60 -10.53
C TYR A 316 9.65 3.63 -10.47
N LYS A 317 9.01 4.55 -11.22
CA LYS A 317 7.55 4.67 -11.25
C LYS A 317 6.88 3.34 -11.60
N ASP A 318 7.38 2.71 -12.67
CA ASP A 318 6.86 1.45 -13.20
C ASP A 318 7.66 0.23 -12.73
N TYR A 319 8.62 0.44 -11.80
CA TYR A 319 9.38 -0.66 -11.22
C TYR A 319 8.53 -1.43 -10.20
N GLU A 320 8.32 -2.70 -10.48
CA GLU A 320 7.60 -3.65 -9.63
C GLU A 320 8.60 -4.41 -8.75
N ILE A 321 8.38 -4.37 -7.43
CA ILE A 321 9.28 -5.03 -6.47
C ILE A 321 8.82 -6.48 -6.33
N LEU A 322 9.38 -7.35 -7.16
CA LEU A 322 9.09 -8.78 -7.16
C LEU A 322 9.93 -9.49 -6.11
N ARG A 323 9.60 -9.24 -4.84
CA ARG A 323 10.27 -9.88 -3.70
C ARG A 323 9.30 -10.31 -2.61
N ALA A 324 9.40 -11.58 -2.21
CA ALA A 324 8.73 -12.10 -1.03
C ALA A 324 9.46 -11.59 0.23
N ASN A 325 8.70 -11.05 1.18
CA ASN A 325 9.26 -10.55 2.42
C ASN A 325 9.73 -11.72 3.30
N LYS A 326 10.91 -11.60 3.91
CA LYS A 326 11.46 -12.63 4.78
C LYS A 326 10.79 -12.67 6.17
N PHE A 327 10.42 -11.51 6.68
CA PHE A 327 9.97 -11.31 8.05
C PHE A 327 8.45 -11.43 8.19
N TYR A 328 7.70 -10.88 7.24
CA TYR A 328 6.25 -10.83 7.24
C TYR A 328 5.74 -11.79 6.16
N LYS A 329 5.29 -12.97 6.58
CA LYS A 329 4.87 -14.09 5.73
C LYS A 329 3.41 -14.44 5.93
#